data_AF-A0A2H5VDZ1-F1
#
_entry.id   AF-A0A2H5VDZ1-F1
#
_cell.length_a   1.000
_cell.length_b   1.000
_cell.length_c   1.000
_cell.angle_alpha   90.00
_cell.angle_beta   90.00
_cell.angle_gamma   90.00
#
_symmetry.space_group_name_H-M   'P 1'
#
loop_
_entity.id
_entity.type
_entity.pdbx_description
1 polymer ?
#
loop_
_entity_poly.entity_id
_entity_poly.type
_entity_poly.pdbx_seq_one_letter_code
_entity_poly.pdbx_strand_id
1 'polypeptide(L)' 'MKIYLEKLLDRHYLQARYINTFNVGAPVDYYTKEDAERALQEAEKIVEYCKKEAGNP' A
#
# COMPACT_ATOMS: atom_id res chain seq x y z
N MET A 1 -9.80 -7.28 13.41
CA MET A 1 -8.99 -6.92 12.23
C MET A 1 -7.86 -6.01 12.71
N LYS A 2 -6.61 -6.46 12.62
CA LYS A 2 -5.45 -5.82 13.29
C LYS A 2 -5.17 -4.44 12.66
N ILE A 3 -5.09 -3.43 13.52
CA ILE A 3 -4.92 -1.97 13.30
C ILE A 3 -3.51 -1.63 12.73
N TYR A 4 -3.01 -2.41 11.77
CA TYR A 4 -1.66 -2.26 11.24
C TYR A 4 -1.56 -2.48 9.73
N LEU A 5 -2.62 -2.94 9.05
CA LEU A 5 -2.62 -3.10 7.59
C LEU A 5 -2.70 -1.76 6.88
N GLU A 6 -3.48 -0.83 7.44
CA GLU A 6 -3.60 0.54 6.93
C GLU A 6 -2.25 1.27 6.90
N LYS A 7 -1.42 1.11 7.94
CA LYS A 7 -0.14 1.83 8.08
C LYS A 7 0.88 1.49 7.00
N LEU A 8 0.85 0.26 6.48
CA LEU A 8 1.76 -0.15 5.42
C LEU A 8 1.36 0.46 4.07
N LEU A 9 0.05 0.53 3.78
CA LEU A 9 -0.44 1.14 2.55
C LEU A 9 -0.40 2.67 2.59
N ASP A 10 -0.59 3.28 3.76
CA ASP A 10 -0.54 4.73 3.96
C ASP A 10 0.82 5.32 3.52
N ARG A 11 1.91 4.56 3.70
CA ARG A 11 3.25 4.98 3.27
C ARG A 11 3.31 5.25 1.76
N HIS A 12 2.52 4.51 0.98
CA HIS A 12 2.54 4.56 -0.48
C HIS A 12 1.74 5.74 -1.06
N TYR A 13 0.87 6.38 -0.26
CA TYR A 13 0.04 7.49 -0.74
C TYR A 13 0.89 8.69 -1.19
N LEU A 14 1.87 9.08 -0.38
CA LEU A 14 2.72 10.24 -0.66
C LEU A 14 4.02 9.83 -1.40
N GLN A 15 4.69 8.79 -0.90
CA GLN A 15 6.04 8.42 -1.35
C GLN A 15 6.08 7.85 -2.77
N ALA A 16 5.00 7.23 -3.26
CA ALA A 16 4.96 6.71 -4.63
C ALA A 16 4.76 7.81 -5.69
N ARG A 17 4.39 9.04 -5.28
CA ARG A 17 3.93 10.11 -6.19
C ARG A 17 4.74 11.40 -6.10
N TYR A 18 5.27 11.74 -4.93
CA TYR A 18 5.93 13.02 -4.72
C TYR A 18 7.42 12.83 -4.38
N ILE A 19 8.29 13.20 -5.32
CA ILE A 19 9.76 13.14 -5.18
C ILE A 19 10.26 13.88 -3.93
N ASN A 20 9.57 14.95 -3.51
CA ASN A 20 9.92 15.75 -2.33
C ASN A 20 9.87 14.98 -0.99
N THR A 21 9.43 13.72 -0.98
CA THR A 21 9.53 12.85 0.21
C THR A 21 10.89 12.17 0.38
N PHE A 22 11.79 12.30 -0.59
CA PHE A 22 13.13 11.73 -0.56
C PHE A 22 14.20 12.82 -0.60
N ASN A 23 15.30 12.63 0.14
CA ASN A 23 16.41 13.60 0.17
C ASN A 23 17.23 13.60 -1.14
N VAL A 24 17.25 12.49 -1.87
CA VAL A 24 17.99 12.28 -3.13
C VAL A 24 17.25 11.24 -3.98
N GLY A 25 17.37 11.28 -5.31
CA GLY A 25 16.86 10.22 -6.20
C GLY A 25 15.38 10.33 -6.56
N ALA A 26 14.88 9.35 -7.33
CA ALA A 26 13.49 9.25 -7.74
C ALA A 26 12.75 8.21 -6.89
N PRO A 27 11.42 8.31 -6.73
CA PRO A 27 10.60 7.33 -6.00
C PRO A 27 10.86 5.88 -6.41
N VAL A 28 11.11 5.60 -7.69
CA VAL A 28 11.39 4.25 -8.19
C VAL A 28 12.65 3.63 -7.57
N ASP A 29 13.61 4.44 -7.13
CA ASP A 29 14.85 3.98 -6.50
C ASP A 29 14.62 3.41 -5.09
N TYR A 30 13.46 3.68 -4.49
CA TYR A 30 13.11 3.31 -3.12
C TYR A 30 12.08 2.18 -3.01
N TYR A 31 11.64 1.63 -4.15
CA TYR A 31 10.64 0.57 -4.20
C TYR A 31 11.26 -0.69 -4.79
N THR A 32 11.22 -1.78 -4.03
CA THR A 32 11.58 -3.09 -4.56
C THR A 32 10.35 -3.82 -5.10
N LYS A 33 10.59 -4.91 -5.84
CA LYS A 33 9.52 -5.82 -6.26
C LYS A 33 8.80 -6.42 -5.05
N GLU A 34 9.54 -6.76 -3.98
CA GLU A 34 8.91 -7.29 -2.77
C GLU A 34 8.01 -6.28 -2.07
N ASP A 35 8.38 -4.98 -2.06
CA ASP A 35 7.50 -3.92 -1.53
C ASP A 35 6.18 -3.87 -2.31
N ALA A 36 6.25 -3.93 -3.64
CA ALA A 36 5.06 -3.91 -4.51
C ALA A 36 4.17 -5.15 -4.30
N GLU A 37 4.77 -6.34 -4.23
CA GLU A 37 4.02 -7.59 -4.03
C GLU A 37 3.34 -7.63 -2.66
N ARG A 38 4.02 -7.16 -1.61
CA ARG A 38 3.43 -7.07 -0.27
C ARG A 38 2.29 -6.06 -0.23
N ALA A 39 2.46 -4.88 -0.82
CA ALA A 39 1.41 -3.86 -0.89
C ALA A 39 0.16 -4.40 -1.61
N LEU A 40 0.35 -5.15 -2.71
CA LEU A 40 -0.75 -5.76 -3.45
C LEU A 40 -1.50 -6.78 -2.60
N GLN A 41 -0.79 -7.71 -1.95
CA GLN A 41 -1.39 -8.73 -1.09
C GLN A 41 -2.19 -8.14 0.07
N GLU A 42 -1.71 -7.05 0.69
CA GLU A 42 -2.45 -6.41 1.78
C GLU A 42 -3.66 -5.62 1.27
N ALA A 43 -3.56 -4.98 0.10
CA ALA A 43 -4.70 -4.31 -0.54
C ALA A 43 -5.81 -5.31 -0.90
N GLU A 44 -5.46 -6.50 -1.42
CA GLU A 44 -6.41 -7.56 -1.73
C GLU A 44 -7.22 -8.00 -0.51
N LYS A 45 -6.57 -8.18 0.65
CA LYS A 45 -7.25 -8.55 1.90
C LYS A 45 -8.25 -7.49 2.35
N ILE A 46 -7.90 -6.21 2.22
CA ILE A 46 -8.80 -5.10 2.58
C ILE A 46 -9.99 -5.07 1.63
N VAL A 47 -9.77 -5.23 0.32
CA VAL A 47 -10.85 -5.27 -0.67
C VAL A 47 -11.77 -6.47 -0.44
N GLU A 48 -11.21 -7.64 -0.15
CA GLU A 48 -11.98 -8.85 0.14
C GLU A 48 -12.85 -8.68 1.40
N TYR A 49 -12.29 -8.10 2.45
CA TYR A 49 -13.05 -7.74 3.65
C TYR A 49 -14.20 -6.80 3.32
N CYS A 50 -13.95 -5.71 2.59
CA CYS A 50 -14.98 -4.74 2.22
C CYS A 50 -16.09 -5.38 1.37
N LYS A 51 -15.75 -6.29 0.44
CA LYS A 51 -16.74 -7.03 -0.37
C LYS A 51 -17.64 -7.91 0.50
N LYS A 52 -17.04 -8.65 1.44
CA LYS A 52 -17.78 -9.48 2.41
C LYS A 52 -18.75 -8.65 3.25
N GLU A 53 -18.30 -7.52 3.79
CA GLU A 53 -19.14 -6.63 4.61
C GLU A 53 -20.22 -5.90 3.80
N ALA A 54 -19.94 -5.55 2.54
CA ALA A 54 -20.91 -4.89 1.67
C ALA A 54 -22.02 -5.82 1.14
N GLY A 55 -22.00 -7.12 1.50
CA GLY A 55 -22.98 -8.11 1.05
C GLY A 55 -22.93 -8.39 -0.45
N ASN A 56 -21.82 -8.05 -1.12
CA ASN A 56 -21.63 -8.26 -2.54
C ASN A 56 -20.61 -9.40 -2.72
N PRO A 57 -21.04 -10.63 -3.04
CA PRO A 57 -20.17 -11.80 -3.14
C PRO A 57 -19.07 -11.67 -4.18
#